data_AF-A0A355WLZ4-F1
#
_entry.id   AF-A0A355WLZ4-F1
#
_cell.length_a   1.000
_cell.length_b   1.000
_cell.length_c   1.000
_cell.angle_alpha   90.00
_cell.angle_beta   90.00
_cell.angle_gamma   90.00
#
_symmetry.space_group_name_H-M   'P 1'
#
loop_
_entity.id
_entity.type
_entity.pdbx_description
1 polymer ?
#
loop_
_entity_poly.entity_id
_entity_poly.type
_entity_poly.pdbx_seq_one_letter_code
_entity_poly.pdbx_strand_id
1 'polypeptide(L)'
;MNDLNAPAGLRAYLRAYSNGQYAAEARSRIENTTIPTPEERARTIEDGLSLSFDDRWHIQENLTFLGFDTRGVDGVFGRSTQSAIVSWQEENGLSETGYLTDNRIVTLEKQSAGRARELAKEARDGQAEIETQDRQFWVTLGGKAGDAAGLHRYLREYPDGLFSEHSRNRLAALREANRKKSDRAERALWEQAEASGSIDGYRKYLEHHPSGFFAEKAHARIEALNDTSSRKEINEAAKNEEASLGLNGLGRVLLAQKLTALGFDAGLPDGVFDELTRPAVRQFQRARGFPVTGFVTR
;
A
#
# COMPACT_ATOMS: atom_id res chain seq x y z
N MET A 1 -61.10 -38.70 -37.82
CA MET A 1 -62.03 -37.55 -37.84
C MET A 1 -61.38 -36.47 -38.68
N ASN A 2 -61.82 -36.32 -39.92
CA ASN A 2 -61.27 -35.32 -40.86
C ASN A 2 -61.92 -33.97 -40.50
N ASP A 3 -61.11 -33.01 -40.09
CA ASP A 3 -61.58 -31.70 -39.70
C ASP A 3 -62.07 -30.93 -40.94
N LEU A 4 -63.39 -30.84 -41.10
CA LEU A 4 -64.06 -30.17 -42.23
C LEU A 4 -63.73 -28.67 -42.32
N ASN A 5 -63.07 -28.10 -41.29
CA ASN A 5 -62.62 -26.71 -41.26
C ASN A 5 -61.18 -26.47 -41.77
N ALA A 6 -60.40 -27.51 -42.10
CA ALA A 6 -59.05 -27.33 -42.65
C ALA A 6 -59.10 -26.84 -44.12
N PRO A 7 -58.08 -26.12 -44.63
CA PRO A 7 -58.02 -25.65 -46.02
C PRO A 7 -58.22 -26.77 -47.06
N ALA A 8 -57.78 -27.98 -46.74
CA ALA A 8 -58.00 -29.17 -47.57
C ALA A 8 -59.48 -29.61 -47.62
N GLY A 9 -60.19 -29.53 -46.49
CA GLY A 9 -61.63 -29.80 -46.39
C GLY A 9 -62.46 -28.74 -47.13
N LEU A 10 -62.11 -27.46 -46.98
CA LEU A 10 -62.74 -26.35 -47.71
C LEU A 10 -62.51 -26.45 -49.23
N ARG A 11 -61.30 -26.86 -49.68
CA ARG A 11 -61.01 -27.12 -51.10
C ARG A 11 -61.74 -28.36 -51.65
N ALA A 12 -61.99 -29.37 -50.82
CA ALA A 12 -62.81 -30.53 -51.19
C ALA A 12 -64.30 -30.14 -51.32
N TYR A 13 -64.80 -29.34 -50.37
CA TYR A 13 -66.15 -28.77 -50.42
C TYR A 13 -66.39 -27.92 -51.68
N LEU A 14 -65.46 -27.03 -52.02
CA LEU A 14 -65.56 -26.20 -53.24
C LEU A 14 -65.47 -27.00 -54.56
N ARG A 15 -64.85 -28.19 -54.55
CA ARG A 15 -64.83 -29.10 -55.71
C ARG A 15 -66.17 -29.80 -55.94
N ALA A 16 -66.84 -30.18 -54.86
CA ALA A 16 -68.16 -30.83 -54.92
C ALA A 16 -69.31 -29.83 -55.11
N TYR A 17 -69.17 -28.61 -54.57
CA TYR A 17 -70.22 -27.59 -54.52
C TYR A 17 -69.68 -26.21 -54.93
N SER A 18 -69.34 -26.06 -56.22
CA SER A 18 -68.70 -24.86 -56.75
C SER A 18 -69.54 -23.57 -56.62
N ASN A 19 -70.87 -23.68 -56.63
CA ASN A 19 -71.83 -22.56 -56.49
C ASN A 19 -72.77 -22.73 -55.27
N GLY A 20 -72.37 -23.51 -54.25
CA GLY A 20 -73.18 -23.69 -53.04
C GLY A 20 -73.31 -22.41 -52.20
N GLN A 21 -74.31 -22.36 -51.32
CA GLN A 21 -74.59 -21.20 -50.44
C GLN A 21 -73.37 -20.74 -49.63
N TYR A 22 -72.50 -21.66 -49.23
CA TYR A 22 -71.28 -21.39 -48.46
C TYR A 22 -70.00 -21.31 -49.31
N ALA A 23 -70.11 -21.31 -50.65
CA ALA A 23 -68.94 -21.31 -51.53
C ALA A 23 -68.14 -19.99 -51.43
N ALA A 24 -68.81 -18.84 -51.27
CA ALA A 24 -68.14 -17.56 -51.08
C ALA A 24 -67.37 -17.49 -49.74
N GLU A 25 -67.99 -17.97 -48.67
CA GLU A 25 -67.38 -18.03 -47.33
C GLU A 25 -66.21 -19.03 -47.28
N ALA A 26 -66.35 -20.20 -47.90
CA ALA A 26 -65.28 -21.18 -48.00
C ALA A 26 -64.06 -20.65 -48.80
N ARG A 27 -64.28 -19.87 -49.87
CA ARG A 27 -63.20 -19.21 -50.62
C ARG A 27 -62.50 -18.15 -49.79
N SER A 28 -63.25 -17.27 -49.11
CA SER A 28 -62.69 -16.24 -48.23
C SER A 28 -61.90 -16.85 -47.06
N ARG A 29 -62.38 -17.96 -46.48
CA ARG A 29 -61.63 -18.69 -45.43
C ARG A 29 -60.35 -19.33 -45.96
N ILE A 30 -60.37 -19.94 -47.16
CA ILE A 30 -59.14 -20.46 -47.78
C ILE A 30 -58.15 -19.32 -48.05
N GLU A 31 -58.61 -18.20 -48.60
CA GLU A 31 -57.79 -17.02 -48.88
C GLU A 31 -57.17 -16.45 -47.60
N ASN A 32 -57.97 -16.23 -46.55
CA ASN A 32 -57.48 -15.79 -45.24
C ASN A 32 -56.56 -16.81 -44.55
N THR A 33 -56.70 -18.11 -44.83
CA THR A 33 -55.77 -19.14 -44.31
C THR A 33 -54.51 -19.28 -45.17
N THR A 34 -54.47 -18.67 -46.36
CA THR A 34 -53.32 -18.74 -47.28
C THR A 34 -52.43 -17.49 -47.16
N ILE A 35 -52.92 -16.39 -46.58
CA ILE A 35 -52.13 -15.20 -46.27
C ILE A 35 -51.35 -15.47 -44.97
N PRO A 36 -50.00 -15.47 -44.99
CA PRO A 36 -49.23 -15.70 -43.79
C PRO A 36 -49.42 -14.54 -42.79
N THR A 37 -49.48 -14.86 -41.51
CA THR A 37 -49.62 -13.84 -40.45
C THR A 37 -48.40 -12.90 -40.43
N PRO A 38 -48.50 -11.70 -39.84
CA PRO A 38 -47.32 -10.83 -39.64
C PRO A 38 -46.14 -11.55 -38.98
N GLU A 39 -46.41 -12.40 -37.99
CA GLU A 39 -45.42 -13.20 -37.27
C GLU A 39 -44.78 -14.24 -38.19
N GLU A 40 -45.57 -14.97 -38.99
CA GLU A 40 -45.06 -15.97 -39.94
C GLU A 40 -44.17 -15.34 -41.02
N ARG A 41 -44.54 -14.15 -41.49
CA ARG A 41 -43.71 -13.38 -42.43
C ARG A 41 -42.41 -12.91 -41.77
N ALA A 42 -42.49 -12.34 -40.57
CA ALA A 42 -41.31 -11.84 -39.85
C ALA A 42 -40.34 -12.99 -39.53
N ARG A 43 -40.85 -14.15 -39.12
CA ARG A 43 -40.05 -15.36 -38.90
C ARG A 43 -39.34 -15.81 -40.17
N THR A 44 -40.06 -15.89 -41.29
CA THR A 44 -39.45 -16.29 -42.57
C THR A 44 -38.34 -15.33 -42.99
N ILE A 45 -38.51 -14.03 -42.72
CA ILE A 45 -37.47 -13.03 -42.96
C ILE A 45 -36.27 -13.27 -42.04
N GLU A 46 -36.48 -13.44 -40.73
CA GLU A 46 -35.42 -13.69 -39.75
C GLU A 46 -34.63 -14.97 -40.08
N ASP A 47 -35.31 -16.06 -40.38
CA ASP A 47 -34.70 -17.33 -40.82
C ASP A 47 -33.85 -17.12 -42.10
N GLY A 48 -34.34 -16.27 -43.01
CA GLY A 48 -33.63 -15.87 -44.23
C GLY A 48 -32.36 -15.04 -44.01
N LEU A 49 -32.23 -14.36 -42.86
CA LEU A 49 -31.02 -13.62 -42.50
C LEU A 49 -29.84 -14.53 -42.18
N SER A 50 -30.08 -15.82 -41.92
CA SER A 50 -29.04 -16.80 -41.59
C SER A 50 -28.11 -16.35 -40.47
N LEU A 51 -28.69 -15.74 -39.41
CA LEU A 51 -27.93 -15.20 -38.28
C LEU A 51 -26.97 -16.25 -37.71
N SER A 52 -25.71 -15.86 -37.51
CA SER A 52 -24.71 -16.70 -36.86
C SER A 52 -24.97 -16.79 -35.35
N PHE A 53 -24.18 -17.62 -34.67
CA PHE A 53 -24.19 -17.64 -33.20
C PHE A 53 -23.79 -16.27 -32.64
N ASP A 54 -22.74 -15.65 -33.19
CA ASP A 54 -22.23 -14.36 -32.75
C ASP A 54 -23.27 -13.24 -32.97
N ASP A 55 -23.99 -13.24 -34.11
CA ASP A 55 -25.05 -12.27 -34.38
C ASP A 55 -26.17 -12.36 -33.34
N ARG A 56 -26.62 -13.60 -33.04
CA ARG A 56 -27.64 -13.83 -32.02
C ARG A 56 -27.16 -13.42 -30.62
N TRP A 57 -25.91 -13.71 -30.30
CA TRP A 57 -25.30 -13.31 -29.04
C TRP A 57 -25.27 -11.78 -28.90
N HIS A 58 -24.84 -11.06 -29.93
CA HIS A 58 -24.83 -9.58 -29.94
C HIS A 58 -26.24 -8.98 -29.87
N ILE A 59 -27.23 -9.59 -30.53
CA ILE A 59 -28.63 -9.15 -30.42
C ILE A 59 -29.13 -9.30 -28.98
N GLN A 60 -28.89 -10.45 -28.34
CA GLN A 60 -29.26 -10.65 -26.94
C GLN A 60 -28.52 -9.70 -25.99
N GLU A 61 -27.23 -9.45 -26.23
CA GLU A 61 -26.43 -8.47 -25.49
C GLU A 61 -27.04 -7.07 -25.61
N ASN A 62 -27.34 -6.61 -26.83
CA ASN A 62 -27.93 -5.31 -27.09
C ASN A 62 -29.31 -5.15 -26.45
N LEU A 63 -30.18 -6.16 -26.56
CA LEU A 63 -31.48 -6.17 -25.89
C LEU A 63 -31.32 -6.01 -24.37
N THR A 64 -30.44 -6.81 -23.77
CA THR A 64 -30.18 -6.80 -22.33
C THR A 64 -29.60 -5.45 -21.89
N PHE A 65 -28.64 -4.90 -22.65
CA PHE A 65 -28.03 -3.60 -22.38
C PHE A 65 -29.03 -2.43 -22.46
N LEU A 66 -30.00 -2.52 -23.37
CA LEU A 66 -31.09 -1.56 -23.47
C LEU A 66 -32.18 -1.73 -22.40
N GLY A 67 -32.14 -2.83 -21.63
CA GLY A 67 -33.06 -3.10 -20.52
C GLY A 67 -34.13 -4.14 -20.80
N PHE A 68 -34.10 -4.81 -21.96
CA PHE A 68 -35.02 -5.89 -22.31
C PHE A 68 -34.46 -7.24 -21.85
N ASP A 69 -35.10 -7.83 -20.85
CA ASP A 69 -34.59 -9.05 -20.20
C ASP A 69 -34.71 -10.30 -21.08
N THR A 70 -33.57 -10.75 -21.61
CA THR A 70 -33.44 -11.99 -22.38
C THR A 70 -33.28 -13.24 -21.49
N ARG A 71 -33.14 -13.07 -20.17
CA ARG A 71 -32.76 -14.09 -19.17
C ARG A 71 -31.43 -14.78 -19.45
N GLY A 72 -30.49 -14.04 -20.01
CA GLY A 72 -29.14 -14.50 -20.32
C GLY A 72 -28.76 -14.26 -21.77
N VAL A 73 -27.46 -14.16 -22.02
CA VAL A 73 -26.87 -13.98 -23.36
C VAL A 73 -26.11 -15.24 -23.71
N ASP A 74 -26.76 -16.14 -24.44
CA ASP A 74 -26.28 -17.49 -24.76
C ASP A 74 -26.23 -17.79 -26.27
N GLY A 75 -26.60 -16.84 -27.12
CA GLY A 75 -26.67 -16.97 -28.57
C GLY A 75 -27.83 -17.85 -29.08
N VAL A 76 -28.74 -18.29 -28.19
CA VAL A 76 -29.88 -19.16 -28.51
C VAL A 76 -31.20 -18.41 -28.31
N PHE A 77 -31.96 -18.23 -29.39
CA PHE A 77 -33.25 -17.53 -29.30
C PHE A 77 -34.32 -18.44 -28.73
N GLY A 78 -34.53 -18.33 -27.42
CA GLY A 78 -35.62 -18.97 -26.69
C GLY A 78 -36.84 -18.07 -26.50
N ARG A 79 -37.81 -18.57 -25.74
CA ARG A 79 -39.04 -17.81 -25.40
C ARG A 79 -38.75 -16.48 -24.71
N SER A 80 -37.72 -16.41 -23.85
CA SER A 80 -37.35 -15.17 -23.17
C SER A 80 -36.78 -14.13 -24.13
N THR A 81 -35.90 -14.52 -25.06
CA THR A 81 -35.38 -13.62 -26.10
C THR A 81 -36.51 -13.12 -27.01
N GLN A 82 -37.45 -13.99 -27.38
CA GLN A 82 -38.63 -13.57 -28.15
C GLN A 82 -39.49 -12.58 -27.38
N SER A 83 -39.74 -12.80 -26.09
CA SER A 83 -40.43 -11.82 -25.24
C SER A 83 -39.68 -10.48 -25.16
N ALA A 84 -38.35 -10.50 -25.03
CA ALA A 84 -37.53 -9.29 -25.04
C ALA A 84 -37.61 -8.54 -26.38
N ILE A 85 -37.61 -9.28 -27.50
CA ILE A 85 -37.81 -8.71 -28.85
C ILE A 85 -39.20 -8.10 -28.98
N VAL A 86 -40.25 -8.74 -28.46
CA VAL A 86 -41.61 -8.19 -28.43
C VAL A 86 -41.64 -6.88 -27.65
N SER A 87 -41.09 -6.84 -26.43
CA SER A 87 -41.05 -5.62 -25.62
C SER A 87 -40.25 -4.51 -26.29
N TRP A 88 -39.11 -4.84 -26.92
CA TRP A 88 -38.35 -3.86 -27.70
C TRP A 88 -39.15 -3.36 -28.92
N GLN A 89 -39.88 -4.24 -29.61
CA GLN A 89 -40.75 -3.85 -30.73
C GLN A 89 -41.87 -2.92 -30.28
N GLU A 90 -42.53 -3.24 -29.16
CA GLU A 90 -43.58 -2.44 -28.55
C GLU A 90 -43.08 -1.03 -28.21
N GLU A 91 -41.94 -0.92 -27.51
CA GLU A 91 -41.34 0.37 -27.15
C GLU A 91 -40.92 1.20 -28.38
N ASN A 92 -40.63 0.54 -29.49
CA ASN A 92 -40.30 1.18 -30.77
C ASN A 92 -41.50 1.43 -31.69
N GLY A 93 -42.73 1.11 -31.25
CA GLY A 93 -43.95 1.26 -32.05
C GLY A 93 -43.99 0.35 -33.29
N LEU A 94 -43.27 -0.77 -33.23
CA LEU A 94 -43.20 -1.79 -34.29
C LEU A 94 -44.23 -2.89 -34.02
N SER A 95 -44.60 -3.65 -35.06
CA SER A 95 -45.41 -4.86 -34.88
C SER A 95 -44.67 -5.88 -34.02
N GLU A 96 -45.30 -6.26 -32.90
CA GLU A 96 -44.88 -7.19 -31.82
C GLU A 96 -44.78 -8.66 -32.26
N THR A 97 -44.10 -8.89 -33.36
CA THR A 97 -43.97 -10.21 -33.97
C THR A 97 -43.05 -11.16 -33.19
N GLY A 98 -42.15 -10.63 -32.34
CA GLY A 98 -41.13 -11.41 -31.63
C GLY A 98 -39.97 -11.89 -32.51
N TYR A 99 -39.94 -11.50 -33.79
CA TYR A 99 -38.87 -11.79 -34.75
C TYR A 99 -38.29 -10.50 -35.33
N LEU A 100 -37.00 -10.50 -35.61
CA LEU A 100 -36.25 -9.37 -36.12
C LEU A 100 -36.04 -9.47 -37.64
N THR A 101 -36.03 -8.30 -38.28
CA THR A 101 -35.66 -8.12 -39.69
C THR A 101 -34.34 -7.35 -39.75
N ASP A 102 -33.63 -7.39 -40.87
CA ASP A 102 -32.32 -6.71 -41.03
C ASP A 102 -32.32 -5.25 -40.56
N ASN A 103 -33.31 -4.46 -41.02
CA ASN A 103 -33.46 -3.06 -40.61
C ASN A 103 -33.75 -2.89 -39.10
N ARG A 104 -34.41 -3.86 -38.46
CA ARG A 104 -34.69 -3.85 -37.02
C ARG A 104 -33.42 -4.15 -36.22
N ILE A 105 -32.59 -5.09 -36.67
CA ILE A 105 -31.27 -5.37 -36.08
C ILE A 105 -30.40 -4.13 -36.12
N VAL A 106 -30.29 -3.47 -37.29
CA VAL A 106 -29.56 -2.21 -37.45
C VAL A 106 -30.09 -1.11 -36.52
N THR A 107 -31.41 -1.07 -36.29
CA THR A 107 -32.02 -0.09 -35.37
C THR A 107 -31.67 -0.38 -33.91
N LEU A 108 -31.78 -1.64 -33.50
CA LEU A 108 -31.38 -2.13 -32.17
C LEU A 108 -29.91 -1.80 -31.87
N GLU A 109 -29.01 -2.11 -32.81
CA GLU A 109 -27.58 -1.81 -32.70
C GLU A 109 -27.31 -0.31 -32.57
N LYS A 110 -27.97 0.52 -33.39
CA LYS A 110 -27.84 1.98 -33.32
C LYS A 110 -28.28 2.53 -31.97
N GLN A 111 -29.37 2.01 -31.41
CA GLN A 111 -29.86 2.42 -30.09
C GLN A 111 -28.87 2.02 -28.99
N SER A 112 -28.39 0.78 -29.00
CA SER A 112 -27.39 0.29 -28.05
C SER A 112 -26.12 1.14 -28.12
N ALA A 113 -25.58 1.37 -29.32
CA ALA A 113 -24.41 2.22 -29.53
C ALA A 113 -24.63 3.69 -29.11
N GLY A 114 -25.83 4.23 -29.32
CA GLY A 114 -26.21 5.56 -28.86
C GLY A 114 -26.16 5.67 -27.33
N ARG A 115 -26.82 4.74 -26.64
CA ARG A 115 -26.84 4.67 -25.17
C ARG A 115 -25.45 4.45 -24.59
N ALA A 116 -24.63 3.60 -25.20
CA ALA A 116 -23.24 3.39 -24.77
C ALA A 116 -22.40 4.67 -24.88
N ARG A 117 -22.57 5.46 -25.94
CA ARG A 117 -21.87 6.75 -26.10
C ARG A 117 -22.31 7.78 -25.07
N GLU A 118 -23.59 7.82 -24.76
CA GLU A 118 -24.15 8.70 -23.74
C GLU A 118 -23.60 8.35 -22.36
N LEU A 119 -23.69 7.09 -21.93
CA LEU A 119 -23.10 6.61 -20.68
C LEU A 119 -21.58 6.86 -20.61
N ALA A 120 -20.86 6.64 -21.71
CA ALA A 120 -19.43 6.94 -21.77
C ALA A 120 -19.13 8.44 -21.67
N LYS A 121 -20.04 9.31 -22.14
CA LYS A 121 -19.91 10.76 -21.98
C LYS A 121 -20.20 11.15 -20.53
N GLU A 122 -21.29 10.66 -19.94
CA GLU A 122 -21.64 10.90 -18.54
C GLU A 122 -20.53 10.45 -17.59
N ALA A 123 -19.95 9.26 -17.82
CA ALA A 123 -18.83 8.77 -17.03
C ALA A 123 -17.59 9.67 -17.16
N ARG A 124 -17.29 10.17 -18.37
CA ARG A 124 -16.20 11.12 -18.60
C ARG A 124 -16.45 12.46 -17.92
N ASP A 125 -17.66 12.98 -18.01
CA ASP A 125 -18.07 14.25 -17.41
C ASP A 125 -18.02 14.14 -15.87
N GLY A 126 -18.52 13.03 -15.31
CA GLY A 126 -18.43 12.72 -13.88
C GLY A 126 -16.99 12.60 -13.39
N GLN A 127 -16.14 11.90 -14.15
CA GLN A 127 -14.70 11.80 -13.83
C GLN A 127 -14.02 13.18 -13.89
N ALA A 128 -14.33 13.99 -14.90
CA ALA A 128 -13.77 15.33 -15.05
C ALA A 128 -14.17 16.27 -13.89
N GLU A 129 -15.37 16.12 -13.37
CA GLU A 129 -15.84 16.84 -12.18
C GLU A 129 -15.07 16.41 -10.92
N ILE A 130 -14.93 15.09 -10.68
CA ILE A 130 -14.12 14.55 -9.57
C ILE A 130 -12.68 15.08 -9.64
N GLU A 131 -12.07 15.03 -10.82
CA GLU A 131 -10.71 15.55 -11.02
C GLU A 131 -10.62 17.06 -10.80
N THR A 132 -11.67 17.80 -11.14
CA THR A 132 -11.72 19.25 -10.91
C THR A 132 -11.80 19.55 -9.42
N GLN A 133 -12.62 18.81 -8.67
CA GLN A 133 -12.71 18.90 -7.21
C GLN A 133 -11.37 18.54 -6.55
N ASP A 134 -10.73 17.46 -6.99
CA ASP A 134 -9.38 17.05 -6.57
C ASP A 134 -8.36 18.20 -6.78
N ARG A 135 -8.28 18.74 -8.01
CA ARG A 135 -7.39 19.87 -8.35
C ARG A 135 -7.67 21.10 -7.49
N GLN A 136 -8.94 21.42 -7.24
CA GLN A 136 -9.30 22.54 -6.38
C GLN A 136 -8.89 22.30 -4.93
N PHE A 137 -9.12 21.10 -4.40
CA PHE A 137 -8.70 20.74 -3.05
C PHE A 137 -7.18 20.80 -2.90
N TRP A 138 -6.44 20.32 -3.89
CA TRP A 138 -4.98 20.40 -3.95
C TRP A 138 -4.47 21.85 -3.82
N VAL A 139 -5.09 22.79 -4.54
CA VAL A 139 -4.67 24.22 -4.55
C VAL A 139 -5.09 24.96 -3.29
N THR A 140 -6.26 24.64 -2.70
CA THR A 140 -6.85 25.40 -1.58
C THR A 140 -6.45 24.90 -0.21
N LEU A 141 -6.52 23.58 0.02
CA LEU A 141 -6.64 23.01 1.38
C LEU A 141 -5.50 22.06 1.79
N GLY A 142 -4.66 21.59 0.86
CA GLY A 142 -3.73 20.52 1.25
C GLY A 142 -2.43 20.33 0.46
N GLY A 143 -2.27 20.86 -0.74
CA GLY A 143 -1.16 20.42 -1.58
C GLY A 143 -0.03 21.40 -1.80
N LYS A 144 -0.40 22.62 -2.21
CA LYS A 144 0.55 23.57 -2.79
C LYS A 144 1.61 24.08 -1.81
N ALA A 145 1.26 24.21 -0.53
CA ALA A 145 2.20 24.64 0.51
C ALA A 145 3.32 23.60 0.74
N GLY A 146 3.07 22.33 0.41
CA GLY A 146 4.05 21.25 0.45
C GLY A 146 4.52 20.89 1.87
N ASP A 147 3.72 21.18 2.89
CA ASP A 147 3.95 20.85 4.29
C ASP A 147 3.31 19.49 4.67
N ALA A 148 3.83 18.84 5.70
CA ALA A 148 3.40 17.48 6.02
C ALA A 148 1.91 17.38 6.39
N ALA A 149 1.36 18.39 7.07
CA ALA A 149 -0.03 18.37 7.51
C ALA A 149 -1.01 18.52 6.33
N GLY A 150 -0.72 19.41 5.38
CA GLY A 150 -1.49 19.55 4.15
C GLY A 150 -1.51 18.25 3.34
N LEU A 151 -0.33 17.68 3.09
CA LEU A 151 -0.19 16.46 2.27
C LEU A 151 -0.91 15.26 2.89
N HIS A 152 -0.88 15.14 4.22
CA HIS A 152 -1.64 14.12 4.95
C HIS A 152 -3.15 14.32 4.86
N ARG A 153 -3.62 15.57 4.78
CA ARG A 153 -5.03 15.89 4.59
C ARG A 153 -5.48 15.51 3.18
N TYR A 154 -4.70 15.91 2.17
CA TYR A 154 -4.95 15.54 0.77
C TYR A 154 -5.08 14.02 0.60
N LEU A 155 -4.12 13.25 1.12
CA LEU A 155 -4.12 11.78 1.01
C LEU A 155 -5.27 11.08 1.76
N ARG A 156 -5.92 11.77 2.70
CA ARG A 156 -7.08 11.23 3.42
C ARG A 156 -8.36 11.37 2.60
N GLU A 157 -8.50 12.52 1.95
CA GLU A 157 -9.66 12.84 1.12
C GLU A 157 -9.56 12.16 -0.25
N TYR A 158 -8.37 12.18 -0.85
CA TYR A 158 -8.04 11.63 -2.16
C TYR A 158 -6.86 10.65 -2.04
N PRO A 159 -7.07 9.41 -1.57
CA PRO A 159 -6.00 8.43 -1.40
C PRO A 159 -5.36 7.98 -2.74
N ASP A 160 -6.17 7.94 -3.80
CA ASP A 160 -5.80 7.53 -5.16
C ASP A 160 -6.10 8.64 -6.19
N GLY A 161 -6.13 9.90 -5.75
CA GLY A 161 -6.30 11.07 -6.59
C GLY A 161 -5.06 11.44 -7.40
N LEU A 162 -5.20 12.50 -8.21
CA LEU A 162 -4.21 12.98 -9.17
C LEU A 162 -2.86 13.33 -8.54
N PHE A 163 -2.85 13.79 -7.29
CA PHE A 163 -1.65 14.26 -6.60
C PHE A 163 -1.21 13.33 -5.45
N SER A 164 -1.79 12.14 -5.34
CA SER A 164 -1.51 11.25 -4.20
C SER A 164 -0.09 10.71 -4.23
N GLU A 165 0.41 10.34 -5.40
CA GLU A 165 1.82 9.91 -5.54
C GLU A 165 2.79 11.05 -5.22
N HIS A 166 2.54 12.24 -5.78
CA HIS A 166 3.33 13.44 -5.48
C HIS A 166 3.35 13.73 -3.97
N SER A 167 2.20 13.62 -3.31
CA SER A 167 2.06 13.85 -1.88
C SER A 167 2.84 12.84 -1.04
N ARG A 168 2.76 11.54 -1.38
CA ARG A 168 3.52 10.48 -0.71
C ARG A 168 5.03 10.71 -0.84
N ASN A 169 5.50 11.03 -2.05
CA ASN A 169 6.90 11.30 -2.33
C ASN A 169 7.42 12.53 -1.55
N ARG A 170 6.63 13.60 -1.52
CA ARG A 170 6.98 14.81 -0.77
C ARG A 170 7.03 14.56 0.74
N LEU A 171 6.09 13.79 1.30
CA LEU A 171 6.13 13.38 2.71
C LEU A 171 7.37 12.56 3.05
N ALA A 172 7.75 11.61 2.18
CA ALA A 172 8.98 10.85 2.35
C ALA A 172 10.22 11.76 2.35
N ALA A 173 10.29 12.71 1.42
CA ALA A 173 11.38 13.68 1.35
C ALA A 173 11.47 14.57 2.60
N LEU A 174 10.34 15.02 3.15
CA LEU A 174 10.30 15.80 4.40
C LEU A 174 10.79 14.98 5.60
N ARG A 175 10.36 13.72 5.72
CA ARG A 175 10.82 12.81 6.77
C ARG A 175 12.32 12.60 6.69
N GLU A 176 12.85 12.37 5.49
CA GLU A 176 14.28 12.20 5.26
C GLU A 176 15.08 13.45 5.60
N ALA A 177 14.59 14.63 5.21
CA ALA A 177 15.24 15.90 5.53
C ALA A 177 15.28 16.15 7.05
N ASN A 178 14.18 15.84 7.75
CA ASN A 178 14.11 15.94 9.20
C ASN A 178 15.05 14.95 9.89
N ARG A 179 15.14 13.70 9.42
CA ARG A 179 16.10 12.71 9.91
C ARG A 179 17.53 13.23 9.79
N LYS A 180 17.95 13.63 8.59
CA LYS A 180 19.30 14.19 8.35
C LYS A 180 19.59 15.44 9.19
N LYS A 181 18.57 16.26 9.49
CA LYS A 181 18.73 17.42 10.39
C LYS A 181 18.96 16.95 11.83
N SER A 182 18.20 15.97 12.30
CA SER A 182 18.40 15.34 13.61
C SER A 182 19.79 14.73 13.72
N ASP A 183 20.22 13.95 12.73
CA ASP A 183 21.53 13.29 12.72
C ASP A 183 22.67 14.32 12.81
N ARG A 184 22.55 15.45 12.08
CA ARG A 184 23.53 16.55 12.16
C ARG A 184 23.52 17.26 13.51
N ALA A 185 22.35 17.49 14.09
CA ALA A 185 22.23 18.13 15.40
C ALA A 185 22.83 17.24 16.49
N GLU A 186 22.55 15.94 16.45
CA GLU A 186 23.12 14.95 17.35
C GLU A 186 24.65 14.91 17.23
N ARG A 187 25.17 14.85 15.99
CA ARG A 187 26.62 14.83 15.74
C ARG A 187 27.31 16.09 16.29
N ALA A 188 26.69 17.27 16.14
CA ALA A 188 27.23 18.50 16.70
C ALA A 188 27.28 18.48 18.23
N LEU A 189 26.26 17.92 18.90
CA LEU A 189 26.28 17.73 20.35
C LEU A 189 27.34 16.71 20.79
N TRP A 190 27.52 15.63 20.03
CA TRP A 190 28.59 14.66 20.26
C TRP A 190 29.96 15.31 20.15
N GLU A 191 30.23 16.08 19.08
CA GLU A 191 31.50 16.78 18.89
C GLU A 191 31.80 17.76 20.03
N GLN A 192 30.78 18.44 20.57
CA GLN A 192 30.92 19.29 21.76
C GLN A 192 31.27 18.49 23.02
N ALA A 193 30.63 17.34 23.23
CA ALA A 193 30.92 16.45 24.35
C ALA A 193 32.33 15.85 24.24
N GLU A 194 32.77 15.49 23.03
CA GLU A 194 34.11 15.00 22.77
C GLU A 194 35.18 16.08 22.98
N ALA A 195 34.91 17.31 22.55
CA ALA A 195 35.79 18.45 22.75
C ALA A 195 35.92 18.85 24.24
N SER A 196 34.87 18.72 25.04
CA SER A 196 34.95 18.97 26.48
C SER A 196 35.68 17.87 27.23
N GLY A 197 35.60 16.62 26.75
CA GLY A 197 36.25 15.45 27.33
C GLY A 197 35.85 15.18 28.78
N SER A 198 34.71 15.71 29.23
CA SER A 198 34.28 15.69 30.64
C SER A 198 33.03 14.84 30.84
N ILE A 199 32.87 14.27 32.04
CA ILE A 199 31.69 13.47 32.40
C ILE A 199 30.40 14.30 32.20
N ASP A 200 30.42 15.58 32.57
CA ASP A 200 29.29 16.49 32.41
C ASP A 200 28.89 16.69 30.94
N GLY A 201 29.88 16.86 30.05
CA GLY A 201 29.64 16.96 28.61
C GLY A 201 28.97 15.72 28.01
N TYR A 202 29.44 14.53 28.38
CA TYR A 202 28.85 13.27 27.92
C TYR A 202 27.45 13.02 28.52
N ARG A 203 27.22 13.37 29.79
CA ARG A 203 25.88 13.31 30.41
C ARG A 203 24.89 14.23 29.71
N LYS A 204 25.28 15.46 29.42
CA LYS A 204 24.45 16.42 28.69
C LYS A 204 24.09 15.90 27.29
N TYR A 205 25.02 15.25 26.59
CA TYR A 205 24.70 14.58 25.33
C TYR A 205 23.64 13.48 25.52
N LEU A 206 23.81 12.60 26.51
CA LEU A 206 22.87 11.51 26.81
C LEU A 206 21.48 12.00 27.25
N GLU A 207 21.37 13.16 27.88
CA GLU A 207 20.07 13.78 28.20
C GLU A 207 19.28 14.17 26.95
N HIS A 208 19.97 14.66 25.91
CA HIS A 208 19.34 15.07 24.66
C HIS A 208 19.11 13.87 23.71
N HIS A 209 20.00 12.87 23.76
CA HIS A 209 20.01 11.72 22.87
C HIS A 209 20.25 10.39 23.64
N PRO A 210 19.30 9.96 24.50
CA PRO A 210 19.48 8.78 25.35
C PRO A 210 19.60 7.48 24.57
N SER A 211 19.00 7.40 23.39
CA SER A 211 19.10 6.29 22.44
C SER A 211 19.75 6.69 21.12
N GLY A 212 20.60 7.72 21.16
CA GLY A 212 21.33 8.22 19.99
C GLY A 212 22.43 7.27 19.49
N PHE A 213 22.97 7.56 18.31
CA PHE A 213 24.05 6.81 17.67
C PHE A 213 25.35 6.76 18.50
N PHE A 214 25.60 7.76 19.35
CA PHE A 214 26.80 7.84 20.19
C PHE A 214 26.54 7.54 21.67
N ALA A 215 25.32 7.11 22.07
CA ALA A 215 24.97 6.86 23.47
C ALA A 215 25.89 5.84 24.14
N GLU A 216 26.13 4.69 23.51
CA GLU A 216 27.05 3.67 24.02
C GLU A 216 28.48 4.19 24.19
N LYS A 217 28.96 5.00 23.23
CA LYS A 217 30.30 5.61 23.32
C LYS A 217 30.38 6.62 24.46
N ALA A 218 29.32 7.42 24.67
CA ALA A 218 29.25 8.37 25.77
C ALA A 218 29.30 7.66 27.12
N HIS A 219 28.53 6.57 27.29
CA HIS A 219 28.56 5.74 28.50
C HIS A 219 29.94 5.16 28.78
N ALA A 220 30.58 4.52 27.80
CA ALA A 220 31.93 4.00 27.93
C ALA A 220 32.96 5.09 28.29
N ARG A 221 32.78 6.32 27.78
CA ARG A 221 33.67 7.44 28.08
C ARG A 221 33.51 7.95 29.51
N ILE A 222 32.27 8.00 30.01
CA ILE A 222 31.98 8.33 31.42
C ILE A 222 32.61 7.29 32.35
N GLU A 223 32.44 6.01 32.04
CA GLU A 223 33.03 4.92 32.83
C GLU A 223 34.55 5.02 32.88
N ALA A 224 35.22 5.21 31.73
CA ALA A 224 36.67 5.38 31.69
C ALA A 224 37.18 6.60 32.48
N LEU A 225 36.42 7.71 32.46
CA LEU A 225 36.75 8.92 33.24
C LEU A 225 36.55 8.70 34.74
N ASN A 226 35.47 8.03 35.15
CA ASN A 226 35.23 7.65 36.53
C ASN A 226 36.35 6.73 37.04
N ASP A 227 36.68 5.69 36.28
CA ASP A 227 37.78 4.78 36.57
C ASP A 227 39.10 5.51 36.77
N THR A 228 39.39 6.47 35.89
CA THR A 228 40.61 7.27 35.98
C THR A 228 40.60 8.16 37.23
N SER A 229 39.47 8.78 37.57
CA SER A 229 39.31 9.58 38.80
C SER A 229 39.49 8.71 40.04
N SER A 230 38.79 7.57 40.12
CA SER A 230 38.87 6.65 41.25
C SER A 230 40.28 6.09 41.43
N ARG A 231 40.99 5.73 40.35
CA ARG A 231 42.39 5.31 40.42
C ARG A 231 43.29 6.43 40.95
N LYS A 232 43.06 7.68 40.53
CA LYS A 232 43.81 8.84 41.03
C LYS A 232 43.55 9.07 42.52
N GLU A 233 42.30 8.98 42.97
CA GLU A 233 41.92 9.10 44.37
C GLU A 233 42.56 8.00 45.24
N ILE A 234 42.52 6.74 44.78
CA ILE A 234 43.15 5.61 45.48
C ILE A 234 44.68 5.81 45.55
N ASN A 235 45.32 6.26 44.47
CA ASN A 235 46.76 6.51 44.46
C ASN A 235 47.17 7.64 45.41
N GLU A 236 46.42 8.75 45.44
CA GLU A 236 46.70 9.85 46.38
C GLU A 236 46.42 9.44 47.83
N ALA A 237 45.37 8.65 48.10
CA ALA A 237 45.12 8.10 49.42
C ALA A 237 46.28 7.20 49.90
N ALA A 238 46.72 6.26 49.05
CA ALA A 238 47.84 5.37 49.37
C ALA A 238 49.16 6.12 49.56
N LYS A 239 49.38 7.20 48.79
CA LYS A 239 50.54 8.08 48.95
C LYS A 239 50.51 8.82 50.29
N ASN A 240 49.35 9.34 50.69
CA ASN A 240 49.18 10.00 51.99
C ASN A 240 49.36 9.00 53.15
N GLU A 241 48.86 7.78 52.99
CA GLU A 241 49.03 6.72 53.97
C GLU A 241 50.50 6.31 54.11
N GLU A 242 51.22 6.11 53.00
CA GLU A 242 52.66 5.83 53.02
C GLU A 242 53.46 6.92 53.75
N ALA A 243 53.08 8.19 53.56
CA ALA A 243 53.67 9.31 54.30
C ALA A 243 53.37 9.24 55.80
N SER A 244 52.16 8.79 56.18
CA SER A 244 51.73 8.64 57.58
C SER A 244 52.38 7.47 58.31
N LEU A 245 52.86 6.45 57.60
CA LEU A 245 53.59 5.32 58.19
C LEU A 245 54.90 5.74 58.86
N GLY A 246 55.41 6.95 58.59
CA GLY A 246 56.60 7.48 59.23
C GLY A 246 57.86 6.65 58.95
N LEU A 247 57.90 5.93 57.81
CA LEU A 247 59.03 5.10 57.42
C LEU A 247 60.30 5.96 57.26
N ASN A 248 61.16 5.89 58.27
CA ASN A 248 62.51 6.43 58.27
C ASN A 248 63.40 5.68 57.24
N GLY A 249 64.51 6.29 56.81
CA GLY A 249 65.35 5.78 55.71
C GLY A 249 65.70 4.30 55.85
N LEU A 250 66.02 3.84 57.07
CA LEU A 250 66.29 2.43 57.36
C LEU A 250 65.07 1.51 57.12
N GLY A 251 63.86 1.94 57.49
CA GLY A 251 62.63 1.18 57.25
C GLY A 251 62.34 1.00 55.76
N ARG A 252 62.65 2.02 54.95
CA ARG A 252 62.55 1.96 53.48
C ARG A 252 63.59 1.01 52.86
N VAL A 253 64.84 1.03 53.37
CA VAL A 253 65.90 0.09 52.96
C VAL A 253 65.48 -1.36 53.23
N LEU A 254 64.97 -1.65 54.43
CA LEU A 254 64.52 -3.00 54.79
C LEU A 254 63.35 -3.48 53.92
N LEU A 255 62.43 -2.59 53.57
CA LEU A 255 61.31 -2.93 52.70
C LEU A 255 61.78 -3.23 51.27
N ALA A 256 62.69 -2.42 50.73
CA ALA A 256 63.28 -2.67 49.41
C ALA A 256 64.03 -4.02 49.36
N GLN A 257 64.86 -4.33 50.37
CA GLN A 257 65.51 -5.64 50.48
C GLN A 257 64.50 -6.80 50.51
N LYS A 258 63.40 -6.63 51.24
CA LYS A 258 62.34 -7.65 51.32
C LYS A 258 61.62 -7.86 49.98
N LEU A 259 61.35 -6.79 49.23
CA LEU A 259 60.79 -6.89 47.88
C LEU A 259 61.72 -7.68 46.94
N THR A 260 63.01 -7.36 46.95
CA THR A 260 64.03 -8.07 46.16
C THR A 260 64.14 -9.54 46.56
N ALA A 261 64.13 -9.86 47.86
CA ALA A 261 64.14 -11.25 48.34
C ALA A 261 62.90 -12.05 47.93
N LEU A 262 61.76 -11.37 47.72
CA LEU A 262 60.52 -11.97 47.21
C LEU A 262 60.49 -12.07 45.68
N GLY A 263 61.57 -11.69 45.00
CA GLY A 263 61.71 -11.78 43.54
C GLY A 263 61.20 -10.56 42.77
N PHE A 264 60.88 -9.45 43.45
CA PHE A 264 60.50 -8.19 42.82
C PHE A 264 61.70 -7.23 42.81
N ASP A 265 62.23 -6.90 41.63
CA ASP A 265 63.42 -6.05 41.50
C ASP A 265 63.14 -4.60 41.91
N ALA A 266 63.51 -4.25 43.13
CA ALA A 266 63.37 -2.92 43.72
C ALA A 266 64.62 -2.03 43.57
N GLY A 267 65.64 -2.45 42.81
CA GLY A 267 66.89 -1.72 42.68
C GLY A 267 67.76 -1.74 43.95
N LEU A 268 68.65 -0.74 44.09
CA LEU A 268 69.55 -0.61 45.24
C LEU A 268 68.76 -0.17 46.49
N PRO A 269 68.86 -0.88 47.63
CA PRO A 269 68.21 -0.48 48.88
C PRO A 269 68.88 0.76 49.52
N ASP A 270 68.65 1.94 48.96
CA ASP A 270 69.23 3.21 49.40
C ASP A 270 68.29 4.05 50.30
N GLY A 271 67.05 3.56 50.50
CA GLY A 271 66.04 4.19 51.34
C GLY A 271 65.19 5.24 50.61
N VAL A 272 65.35 5.39 49.30
CA VAL A 272 64.56 6.29 48.45
C VAL A 272 63.61 5.47 47.58
N PHE A 273 62.32 5.78 47.61
CA PHE A 273 61.32 5.09 46.76
C PHE A 273 61.13 5.87 45.46
N ASP A 274 62.06 5.66 44.54
CA ASP A 274 62.18 6.32 43.25
C ASP A 274 61.53 5.52 42.10
N GLU A 275 61.82 5.91 40.86
CA GLU A 275 61.30 5.25 39.65
C GLU A 275 61.73 3.78 39.49
N LEU A 276 62.71 3.28 40.25
CA LEU A 276 63.11 1.87 40.26
C LEU A 276 62.34 1.08 41.33
N THR A 277 62.13 1.66 42.51
CA THR A 277 61.42 0.97 43.61
C THR A 277 59.90 0.94 43.40
N ARG A 278 59.30 2.00 42.84
CA ARG A 278 57.84 2.10 42.64
C ARG A 278 57.26 1.01 41.72
N PRO A 279 57.89 0.65 40.59
CA PRO A 279 57.49 -0.52 39.81
C PRO A 279 57.50 -1.83 40.61
N ALA A 280 58.49 -2.07 41.46
CA ALA A 280 58.56 -3.28 42.29
C ALA A 280 57.39 -3.37 43.27
N VAL A 281 57.02 -2.25 43.90
CA VAL A 281 55.83 -2.15 44.76
C VAL A 281 54.56 -2.46 43.98
N ARG A 282 54.40 -1.93 42.75
CA ARG A 282 53.24 -2.23 41.89
C ARG A 282 53.19 -3.70 41.48
N GLN A 283 54.33 -4.31 41.15
CA GLN A 283 54.40 -5.73 40.80
C GLN A 283 54.02 -6.59 42.01
N PHE A 284 54.55 -6.27 43.20
CA PHE A 284 54.18 -6.94 44.44
C PHE A 284 52.68 -6.80 44.75
N GLN A 285 52.12 -5.59 44.64
CA GLN A 285 50.68 -5.34 44.83
C GLN A 285 49.84 -6.17 43.86
N ARG A 286 50.19 -6.18 42.57
CA ARG A 286 49.51 -6.98 41.55
C ARG A 286 49.58 -8.48 41.84
N ALA A 287 50.75 -8.99 42.22
CA ALA A 287 50.97 -10.40 42.53
C ALA A 287 50.20 -10.86 43.79
N ARG A 288 49.88 -9.93 44.69
CA ARG A 288 49.16 -10.19 45.95
C ARG A 288 47.69 -9.79 45.92
N GLY A 289 47.20 -9.26 44.80
CA GLY A 289 45.80 -8.82 44.66
C GLY A 289 45.46 -7.50 45.37
N PHE A 290 46.47 -6.71 45.74
CA PHE A 290 46.26 -5.37 46.31
C PHE A 290 45.98 -4.33 45.20
N PRO A 291 45.31 -3.21 45.54
CA PRO A 291 45.24 -2.04 44.65
C PRO A 291 46.64 -1.64 44.19
N VAL A 292 46.84 -1.57 42.86
CA VAL A 292 48.16 -1.32 42.25
C VAL A 292 48.43 0.19 42.23
N THR A 293 48.81 0.74 43.38
CA THR A 293 49.08 2.17 43.57
C THR A 293 50.56 2.52 43.41
N GLY A 294 51.45 1.58 43.73
CA GLY A 294 52.89 1.82 43.85
C GLY A 294 53.31 2.51 45.15
N PHE A 295 52.37 2.69 46.09
CA PHE A 295 52.62 3.23 47.42
C PHE A 295 52.36 2.16 48.49
N VAL A 296 53.16 2.17 49.55
CA VAL A 296 53.09 1.20 50.63
C VAL A 296 52.05 1.64 51.65
N THR A 297 51.04 0.81 51.84
CA THR A 297 49.96 0.98 52.82
C THR A 297 50.08 -0.07 53.93
N ARG A 298 49.34 0.07 55.03
CA ARG A 298 49.37 -0.85 56.17
C ARG A 298 48.84 -2.25 55.83
#